data_AF-A0A4R8SC65-F1
#
_entry.id   AF-A0A4R8SC65-F1
#
_cell.length_a   1.000
_cell.length_b   1.000
_cell.length_c   1.000
_cell.angle_alpha   90.00
_cell.angle_beta   90.00
_cell.angle_gamma   90.00
#
_symmetry.space_group_name_H-M   'P 1'
#
loop_
_entity.id
_entity.type
_entity.pdbx_description
1 polymer ?
#
loop_
_entity_poly.entity_id
_entity_poly.type
_entity_poly.pdbx_seq_one_letter_code
_entity_poly.pdbx_strand_id
1 'polypeptide(L)'
;MALSYFTVTGSFKAVISDGSDSANHDPEVQNISGLVLFTPSISEVISTADGVTYRLQPVRGRIEEDGVLKTIDSTVGVGLVANTAALGPLEALTYKVEFSHVVYDKGKERLIEPFRFAAPASVTTIDLATVSRLPV
;
A
#
# COMPACT_ATOMS: atom_id res chain seq x y z
N MET A 1 12.08 -22.09 9.02
CA MET A 1 12.83 -20.89 8.58
C MET A 1 11.80 -19.78 8.50
N ALA A 2 11.96 -18.71 9.30
CA ALA A 2 10.87 -17.78 9.59
C ALA A 2 10.35 -16.99 8.36
N LEU A 3 9.09 -16.55 8.43
CA LEU A 3 8.49 -15.63 7.47
C LEU A 3 9.34 -14.37 7.31
N SER A 4 9.60 -14.00 6.05
CA SER A 4 10.27 -12.74 5.72
C SER A 4 9.24 -11.67 5.43
N TYR A 5 9.51 -10.46 5.89
CA TYR A 5 8.64 -9.30 5.70
C TYR A 5 9.36 -8.23 4.89
N PHE A 6 8.61 -7.47 4.11
CA PHE A 6 9.08 -6.32 3.37
C PHE A 6 8.25 -5.10 3.76
N THR A 7 8.82 -3.91 3.66
CA THR A 7 8.14 -2.68 4.07
C THR A 7 7.60 -1.95 2.86
N VAL A 8 6.34 -1.53 2.90
CA VAL A 8 5.72 -0.70 1.87
C VAL A 8 5.61 0.73 2.36
N THR A 9 6.18 1.66 1.60
CA THR A 9 6.08 3.11 1.82
C THR A 9 5.37 3.77 0.64
N GLY A 10 4.91 4.99 0.83
CA GLY A 10 4.32 5.78 -0.25
C GLY A 10 3.95 7.18 0.22
N SER A 11 4.09 8.13 -0.70
CA SER A 11 3.64 9.51 -0.51
C SER A 11 2.58 9.87 -1.55
N PHE A 12 1.45 10.37 -1.09
CA PHE A 12 0.29 10.66 -1.92
C PHE A 12 -0.06 12.15 -1.84
N LYS A 13 0.01 12.82 -2.98
CA LYS A 13 -0.33 14.24 -3.13
C LYS A 13 -1.31 14.40 -4.29
N ALA A 14 -2.30 15.25 -4.10
CA ALA A 14 -3.26 15.65 -5.13
C ALA A 14 -2.90 17.04 -5.65
N VAL A 15 -3.04 17.24 -6.95
CA VAL A 15 -2.97 18.57 -7.57
C VAL A 15 -4.41 19.02 -7.80
N ILE A 16 -4.83 20.08 -7.12
CA ILE A 16 -6.21 20.59 -7.16
C ILE A 16 -6.26 21.95 -7.86
N SER A 17 -7.40 22.26 -8.47
CA SER A 17 -7.64 23.57 -9.06
C SER A 17 -7.63 24.64 -7.97
N ASP A 18 -7.04 25.79 -8.30
CA ASP A 18 -6.84 26.94 -7.40
C ASP A 18 -8.03 27.18 -6.45
N GLY A 19 -7.73 27.02 -5.17
CA GLY A 19 -8.64 27.23 -4.07
C GLY A 19 -8.64 28.68 -3.60
N SER A 20 -9.21 29.57 -4.42
CA SER A 20 -9.72 30.89 -3.99
C SER A 20 -8.71 31.99 -3.58
N ASP A 21 -7.39 31.81 -3.75
CA ASP A 21 -6.43 32.92 -3.63
C ASP A 21 -5.13 32.62 -4.39
N SER A 22 -5.03 33.05 -5.65
CA SER A 22 -3.73 33.42 -6.21
C SER A 22 -3.86 34.26 -7.48
N ALA A 23 -3.09 35.33 -7.54
CA ALA A 23 -2.94 36.19 -8.71
C ALA A 23 -2.36 35.47 -9.95
N ASN A 24 -1.95 34.20 -9.80
CA ASN A 24 -1.50 33.30 -10.85
C ASN A 24 -2.38 32.06 -10.81
N HIS A 25 -3.02 31.71 -11.92
CA HIS A 25 -4.00 30.63 -12.08
C HIS A 25 -3.39 29.21 -11.97
N ASP A 26 -2.39 29.03 -11.10
CA ASP A 26 -1.64 27.79 -10.95
C ASP A 26 -2.37 26.84 -9.98
N PRO A 27 -2.42 25.54 -10.26
CA PRO A 27 -3.04 24.56 -9.38
C PRO A 27 -2.21 24.33 -8.09
N GLU A 28 -2.88 24.05 -6.98
CA GLU A 28 -2.26 23.84 -5.67
C GLU A 28 -1.98 22.35 -5.41
N VAL A 29 -0.88 22.03 -4.73
CA VAL A 29 -0.55 20.68 -4.28
C VAL A 29 -1.02 20.47 -2.84
N GLN A 30 -1.95 19.54 -2.64
CA GLN A 30 -2.47 19.16 -1.31
C GLN A 30 -2.12 17.72 -0.95
N ASN A 31 -1.97 17.46 0.34
CA ASN A 31 -1.78 16.09 0.83
C ASN A 31 -3.10 15.33 0.81
N ILE A 32 -3.02 14.04 0.52
CA ILE A 32 -4.17 13.14 0.53
C ILE A 32 -4.18 12.41 1.87
N SER A 33 -5.35 12.29 2.52
CA SER A 33 -5.54 11.37 3.64
C SER A 33 -6.52 10.26 3.24
N GLY A 34 -6.41 9.09 3.88
CA GLY A 34 -7.30 7.97 3.59
C GLY A 34 -6.87 6.64 4.18
N LEU A 35 -7.63 5.59 3.93
CA LEU A 35 -7.29 4.22 4.32
C LEU A 35 -6.78 3.43 3.12
N VAL A 36 -5.84 2.53 3.39
CA VAL A 36 -5.24 1.65 2.39
C VAL A 36 -5.39 0.21 2.86
N LEU A 37 -5.95 -0.65 2.01
CA LEU A 37 -6.09 -2.07 2.25
C LEU A 37 -5.19 -2.85 1.30
N PHE A 38 -4.32 -3.67 1.87
CA PHE A 38 -3.42 -4.58 1.15
C PHE A 38 -3.98 -5.99 1.23
N THR A 39 -4.62 -6.45 0.16
CA THR A 39 -5.21 -7.78 0.07
C THR A 39 -4.24 -8.73 -0.66
N PRO A 40 -3.72 -9.78 -0.01
CA PRO A 40 -2.88 -10.77 -0.68
C PRO A 40 -3.70 -11.57 -1.69
N SER A 41 -3.08 -11.98 -2.81
CA SER A 41 -3.75 -12.81 -3.82
C SER A 41 -4.08 -14.23 -3.35
N ILE A 42 -3.41 -14.68 -2.29
CA ILE A 42 -3.56 -16.02 -1.73
C ILE A 42 -3.86 -15.86 -0.24
N SER A 43 -4.86 -16.59 0.25
CA SER A 43 -5.31 -16.49 1.64
C SER A 43 -4.60 -17.47 2.56
N GLU A 44 -4.08 -18.58 2.04
CA GLU A 44 -3.44 -19.63 2.83
C GLU A 44 -2.19 -20.15 2.13
N VAL A 45 -1.13 -20.28 2.91
CA VAL A 45 0.17 -20.75 2.44
C VAL A 45 0.68 -21.81 3.39
N ILE A 46 1.15 -22.92 2.84
CA ILE A 46 1.77 -23.99 3.61
C ILE A 46 3.27 -23.68 3.68
N SER A 47 3.77 -23.33 4.87
CA SER A 47 5.20 -23.19 5.08
C SER A 47 5.81 -24.58 5.15
N THR A 48 6.53 -24.95 4.09
CA THR A 48 7.33 -26.18 4.07
C THR A 48 8.51 -26.12 5.05
N ALA A 49 8.88 -24.92 5.50
CA ALA A 49 10.01 -24.70 6.38
C ALA A 49 9.67 -24.87 7.87
N ASP A 50 8.42 -24.63 8.26
CA ASP A 50 7.96 -24.75 9.66
C ASP A 50 6.89 -25.84 9.83
N GLY A 51 6.37 -26.41 8.73
CA GLY A 51 5.31 -27.43 8.76
C GLY A 51 3.95 -26.88 9.23
N VAL A 52 3.75 -25.57 9.12
CA VAL A 52 2.54 -24.85 9.58
C VAL A 52 1.87 -24.14 8.40
N THR A 53 0.53 -24.09 8.43
CA THR A 53 -0.25 -23.28 7.50
C THR A 53 -0.37 -21.84 8.01
N TYR A 54 0.14 -20.88 7.25
CA TYR A 54 -0.03 -19.46 7.51
C TYR A 54 -1.22 -18.92 6.73
N ARG A 55 -2.10 -18.19 7.41
CA ARG A 55 -3.21 -17.49 6.78
C ARG A 55 -2.85 -16.03 6.58
N LEU A 56 -2.73 -15.61 5.32
CA LEU A 56 -2.41 -14.23 4.96
C LEU A 56 -3.71 -13.41 5.01
N GLN A 57 -3.89 -12.63 6.07
CA GLN A 57 -5.00 -11.69 6.16
C GLN A 57 -4.70 -10.38 5.44
N PRO A 58 -5.73 -9.68 4.93
CA PRO A 58 -5.57 -8.33 4.41
C PRO A 58 -4.99 -7.40 5.49
N VAL A 59 -3.94 -6.68 5.15
CA VAL A 59 -3.26 -5.75 6.05
C VAL A 59 -3.78 -4.34 5.78
N ARG A 60 -4.02 -3.59 6.85
CA ARG A 60 -4.54 -2.22 6.78
C ARG A 60 -3.44 -1.20 7.07
N GLY A 61 -3.35 -0.20 6.21
CA GLY A 61 -2.59 1.03 6.41
C GLY A 61 -3.48 2.26 6.39
N ARG A 62 -2.91 3.40 6.73
CA ARG A 62 -3.55 4.72 6.72
C ARG A 62 -2.60 5.73 6.10
N ILE A 63 -3.13 6.56 5.21
CA ILE A 63 -2.48 7.78 4.76
C ILE A 63 -2.94 8.89 5.70
N GLU A 64 -2.01 9.51 6.41
CA GLU A 64 -2.31 10.60 7.34
C GLU A 64 -2.32 11.97 6.65
N GLU A 65 -2.59 13.03 7.40
CA GLU A 65 -2.66 14.41 6.89
C GLU A 65 -1.34 14.90 6.26
N ASP A 66 -0.22 14.24 6.58
CA ASP A 66 1.08 14.48 5.95
C ASP A 66 1.23 13.82 4.56
N GLY A 67 0.22 13.08 4.09
CA GLY A 67 0.24 12.38 2.82
C GLY A 67 1.11 11.13 2.81
N VAL A 68 1.56 10.66 3.99
CA VAL A 68 2.47 9.51 4.11
C VAL A 68 1.69 8.26 4.52
N LEU A 69 2.02 7.13 3.86
CA LEU A 69 1.52 5.82 4.24
C LEU A 69 2.14 5.36 5.57
N LYS A 70 1.28 5.13 6.56
CA LYS A 70 1.62 4.63 7.90
C LYS A 70 0.77 3.42 8.26
N THR A 71 1.22 2.67 9.25
CA THR A 71 0.39 1.66 9.94
C THR A 71 -0.72 2.33 10.73
N ILE A 72 -1.67 1.53 11.23
CA ILE A 72 -2.73 2.02 12.13
C ILE A 72 -2.12 2.67 13.40
N ASP A 73 -0.96 2.19 13.85
CA ASP A 73 -0.23 2.73 14.99
C ASP A 73 0.65 3.95 14.64
N SER A 74 0.39 4.61 13.50
CA SER A 74 1.10 5.82 13.04
C SER A 74 2.61 5.60 12.81
N THR A 75 3.04 4.35 12.59
CA THR A 75 4.43 4.03 12.21
C THR A 75 4.58 4.12 10.70
N VAL A 76 5.64 4.76 10.22
CA VAL A 76 5.89 4.92 8.78
C VAL A 76 6.19 3.56 8.15
N GLY A 77 5.47 3.25 7.08
CA GLY A 77 5.62 2.03 6.31
C GLY A 77 4.83 0.84 6.86
N VAL A 78 4.24 0.06 5.96
CA VAL A 78 3.42 -1.12 6.31
C VAL A 78 4.22 -2.40 6.03
N GLY A 79 4.36 -3.26 7.03
CA GLY A 79 5.00 -4.57 6.86
C GLY A 79 4.08 -5.58 6.17
N LEU A 80 4.52 -6.14 5.05
CA LEU A 80 3.82 -7.19 4.30
C LEU A 80 4.73 -8.42 4.13
N VAL A 81 4.17 -9.57 3.78
CA VAL A 81 4.91 -10.83 3.70
C VAL A 81 5.60 -10.95 2.34
N ALA A 82 6.90 -11.19 2.33
CA ALA A 82 7.70 -11.32 1.12
C ALA A 82 7.50 -12.68 0.44
N ASN A 83 7.57 -12.71 -0.90
CA ASN A 83 7.47 -13.93 -1.71
C ASN A 83 8.75 -14.77 -1.64
N THR A 84 9.07 -15.31 -0.47
CA THR A 84 10.27 -16.12 -0.24
C THR A 84 9.95 -17.61 -0.35
N ALA A 85 10.97 -18.44 -0.55
CA ALA A 85 10.84 -19.90 -0.57
C ALA A 85 10.29 -20.48 0.75
N ALA A 86 10.22 -19.69 1.84
CA ALA A 86 9.58 -20.07 3.09
C ALA A 86 8.05 -20.19 2.97
N LEU A 87 7.43 -19.53 1.99
CA LEU A 87 6.01 -19.62 1.65
C LEU A 87 5.67 -20.86 0.80
N GLY A 88 6.55 -21.86 0.75
CA GLY A 88 6.33 -23.06 -0.07
C GLY A 88 6.46 -22.79 -1.58
N PRO A 89 5.99 -23.71 -2.45
CA PRO A 89 6.14 -23.61 -3.91
C PRO A 89 5.13 -22.62 -4.51
N LEU A 90 5.28 -21.35 -4.16
CA LEU A 90 4.41 -20.28 -4.61
C LEU A 90 5.09 -19.54 -5.77
N GLU A 91 4.55 -19.65 -6.98
CA GLU A 91 5.17 -19.03 -8.17
C GLU A 91 5.20 -17.50 -8.07
N ALA A 92 4.12 -16.89 -7.58
CA ALA A 92 4.02 -15.45 -7.41
C ALA A 92 3.03 -15.07 -6.29
N LEU A 93 3.45 -14.15 -5.43
CA LEU A 93 2.56 -13.46 -4.48
C LEU A 93 2.35 -12.02 -4.96
N THR A 94 1.08 -11.61 -5.08
CA THR A 94 0.74 -10.22 -5.40
C THR A 94 -0.14 -9.64 -4.31
N TYR A 95 -0.06 -8.32 -4.15
CA TYR A 95 -0.91 -7.56 -3.25
C TYR A 95 -1.78 -6.61 -4.07
N LYS A 96 -3.10 -6.69 -3.86
CA LYS A 96 -4.06 -5.70 -4.33
C LYS A 96 -4.10 -4.56 -3.32
N VAL A 97 -3.86 -3.34 -3.80
CA VAL A 97 -3.93 -2.11 -3.02
C VAL A 97 -5.26 -1.43 -3.33
N GLU A 98 -6.07 -1.25 -2.30
CA GLU A 98 -7.35 -0.55 -2.40
C GLU A 98 -7.35 0.64 -1.48
N PHE A 99 -7.85 1.78 -1.98
CA PHE A 99 -7.94 3.01 -1.23
C PHE A 99 -9.41 3.26 -0.87
N SER A 100 -9.68 3.64 0.37
CA SER A 100 -11.03 4.00 0.83
C SER A 100 -10.97 5.23 1.73
N HIS A 101 -12.09 5.96 1.84
CA HIS A 101 -12.17 7.21 2.60
C HIS A 101 -11.07 8.20 2.19
N VAL A 102 -10.77 8.30 0.89
CA VAL A 102 -9.74 9.20 0.39
C VAL A 102 -10.29 10.61 0.41
N VAL A 103 -9.67 11.50 1.19
CA VAL A 103 -10.12 12.88 1.37
C VAL A 103 -9.01 13.83 0.92
N TYR A 104 -9.35 14.68 -0.05
CA TYR A 104 -8.60 15.86 -0.48
C TYR A 104 -9.59 16.86 -1.12
N ASP A 105 -9.18 18.11 -1.42
CA ASP A 105 -10.06 19.12 -2.04
C ASP A 105 -11.31 19.43 -1.18
N LYS A 106 -11.11 20.13 -0.06
CA LYS A 106 -12.17 20.61 0.84
C LYS A 106 -13.07 19.50 1.42
N GLY A 107 -12.47 18.36 1.77
CA GLY A 107 -13.17 17.31 2.52
C GLY A 107 -14.07 16.40 1.68
N LYS A 108 -13.96 16.46 0.34
CA LYS A 108 -14.74 15.57 -0.54
C LYS A 108 -14.08 14.19 -0.59
N GLU A 109 -14.91 13.14 -0.47
CA GLU A 109 -14.45 11.79 -0.74
C GLU A 109 -14.15 11.65 -2.24
N ARG A 110 -12.97 11.13 -2.54
CA ARG A 110 -12.47 10.89 -3.88
C ARG A 110 -12.05 9.43 -4.02
N LEU A 111 -11.78 9.02 -5.25
CA LEU A 111 -11.37 7.65 -5.55
C LEU A 111 -9.95 7.68 -6.10
N ILE A 112 -9.10 6.81 -5.55
CA ILE A 112 -7.82 6.45 -6.16
C ILE A 112 -8.02 5.06 -6.74
N GLU A 113 -7.65 4.90 -8.02
CA GLU A 113 -7.78 3.61 -8.68
C GLU A 113 -6.97 2.55 -7.95
N PRO A 114 -7.58 1.40 -7.60
CA PRO A 114 -6.85 0.29 -7.02
C PRO A 114 -5.88 -0.27 -8.06
N PHE A 115 -4.75 -0.80 -7.58
CA PHE A 115 -3.77 -1.46 -8.43
C PHE A 115 -3.18 -2.66 -7.71
N ARG A 116 -2.54 -3.57 -8.45
CA ARG A 116 -1.78 -4.68 -7.89
C ARG A 116 -0.29 -4.44 -8.02
N PHE A 117 0.50 -5.06 -7.15
CA PHE A 117 1.95 -5.15 -7.33
C PHE A 117 2.46 -6.52 -6.88
N ALA A 118 3.61 -6.93 -7.40
CA ALA A 118 4.25 -8.18 -7.02
C ALA A 118 5.03 -8.01 -5.71
N ALA A 119 4.85 -8.94 -4.77
CA ALA A 119 5.63 -8.98 -3.56
C ALA A 119 7.10 -9.33 -3.90
N PRO A 120 8.08 -8.65 -3.29
CA PRO A 120 9.49 -8.94 -3.52
C PRO A 120 9.86 -10.29 -2.91
N ALA A 121 10.88 -10.95 -3.46
CA ALA A 121 11.42 -12.19 -2.90
C ALA A 121 12.48 -11.94 -1.81
N SER A 122 12.57 -10.73 -1.28
CA SER A 122 13.58 -10.34 -0.29
C SER A 122 13.04 -9.29 0.69
N VAL A 123 13.75 -9.11 1.82
CA VAL A 123 13.44 -8.13 2.86
C VAL A 123 13.90 -6.74 2.38
N THR A 124 13.04 -6.08 1.61
CA THR A 124 13.32 -4.77 1.00
C THR A 124 12.22 -3.77 1.29
N THR A 125 12.52 -2.48 1.14
CA THR A 125 11.49 -1.44 1.14
C THR A 125 11.00 -1.21 -0.29
N ILE A 126 9.69 -1.17 -0.49
CA ILE A 126 9.04 -0.83 -1.75
C ILE A 126 8.27 0.47 -1.60
N ASP A 127 8.46 1.39 -2.55
CA ASP A 127 7.68 2.61 -2.64
C ASP A 127 6.53 2.47 -3.65
N LEU A 128 5.29 2.68 -3.21
CA LEU A 128 4.08 2.66 -4.05
C LEU A 128 4.10 3.72 -5.16
N ALA A 129 4.92 4.76 -5.05
CA ALA A 129 5.10 5.75 -6.10
C ALA A 129 5.92 5.22 -7.28
N THR A 130 6.80 4.24 -7.05
CA THR A 130 7.75 3.72 -8.06
C THR A 130 7.54 2.25 -8.41
N VAL A 131 6.72 1.53 -7.63
CA VAL A 131 6.44 0.11 -7.87
C VAL A 131 5.73 -0.11 -9.21
N SER A 132 6.12 -1.19 -9.90
CA SER A 132 5.43 -1.62 -11.12
C SER A 132 3.98 -1.98 -10.79
N ARG A 133 3.05 -1.24 -11.42
CA ARG A 133 1.61 -1.44 -11.24
C ARG A 133 1.10 -2.50 -12.21
N LEU A 134 0.44 -3.50 -11.67
CA LEU A 134 -0.28 -4.53 -12.40
C LEU A 134 -1.77 -4.17 -12.43
N PRO A 135 -2.47 -4.45 -13.54
CA PRO A 135 -3.92 -4.27 -13.60
C PRO A 135 -4.64 -5.16 -12.58
N VAL A 136 -5.77 -4.68 -12.09
CA VAL A 136 -6.66 -5.38 -11.14
C VAL A 136 -7.61 -6.31 -11.88
#